data_AF-A0A9W7KRB8-F1
#
_entry.id   AF-A0A9W7KRB8-F1
#
_cell.length_a   1.000
_cell.length_b   1.000
_cell.length_c   1.000
_cell.angle_alpha   90.00
_cell.angle_beta   90.00
_cell.angle_gamma   90.00
#
_symmetry.space_group_name_H-M   'P 1'
#
loop_
_entity.id
_entity.type
_entity.pdbx_description
1 polymer ?
#
loop_
_entity_poly.entity_id
_entity_poly.type
_entity_poly.pdbx_seq_one_letter_code
_entity_poly.pdbx_strand_id
1 'polypeptide(L)' 'MFAVSDTEIRAIHEAFDHGGELAAVVELRRLFRGIQDNTEAQRVVRTILTWRRPAPPSDAA' A
#
# COMPACT_ATOMS: atom_id res chain seq x y z
N MET A 1 4.32 13.51 -8.11
CA MET A 1 4.90 12.16 -8.24
C MET A 1 5.56 11.82 -6.91
N PHE A 2 5.13 10.76 -6.24
CA PHE A 2 5.76 10.26 -5.01
C PHE A 2 6.34 8.88 -5.29
N ALA A 3 7.46 8.56 -4.65
CA ALA A 3 8.04 7.22 -4.73
C ALA A 3 7.38 6.34 -3.66
N VAL A 4 7.14 5.08 -4.00
CA VAL A 4 6.63 4.06 -3.07
C VAL A 4 7.72 3.00 -2.96
N SER A 5 8.19 2.76 -1.75
CA SER A 5 9.18 1.76 -1.41
C SER A 5 8.58 0.35 -1.36
N ASP A 6 9.43 -0.67 -1.45
CA ASP A 6 9.02 -2.07 -1.28
C ASP A 6 8.32 -2.33 0.06
N THR A 7 8.72 -1.62 1.12
CA THR A 7 8.09 -1.74 2.44
C THR A 7 6.67 -1.20 2.43
N GLU A 8 6.42 -0.08 1.75
CA GLU A 8 5.09 0.51 1.62
C GLU A 8 4.19 -0.33 0.71
N ILE A 9 4.73 -0.83 -0.42
CA ILE A 9 4.01 -1.77 -1.30
C ILE A 9 3.57 -2.99 -0.50
N ARG A 10 4.48 -3.59 0.28
CA ARG A 10 4.17 -4.75 1.12
C ARG A 10 3.09 -4.43 2.15
N ALA A 11 3.20 -3.31 2.88
CA ALA A 11 2.20 -2.92 3.87
C ALA A 11 0.79 -2.75 3.26
N ILE A 12 0.69 -2.17 2.07
CA ILE A 12 -0.59 -1.99 1.35
C ILE A 12 -1.16 -3.34 0.91
N HIS A 13 -0.31 -4.23 0.39
CA HIS A 13 -0.71 -5.59 0.03
C HIS A 13 -1.18 -6.41 1.24
N GLU A 14 -0.53 -6.26 2.40
CA GLU A 14 -0.94 -6.92 3.65
C GLU A 14 -2.26 -6.36 4.17
N ALA A 15 -2.44 -5.04 4.18
CA ALA A 15 -3.69 -4.41 4.58
C ALA A 15 -4.85 -4.87 3.68
N PHE A 16 -4.63 -4.99 2.38
CA PHE A 16 -5.61 -5.54 1.44
C PHE A 16 -5.99 -6.99 1.75
N ASP A 17 -5.01 -7.86 2.00
CA ASP A 17 -5.28 -9.27 2.29
C ASP A 17 -6.09 -9.46 3.58
N HIS A 18 -5.81 -8.66 4.61
CA HIS A 18 -6.45 -8.81 5.92
C HIS A 18 -7.80 -8.09 6.03
N GLY A 19 -8.00 -6.99 5.29
CA GLY A 19 -9.17 -6.12 5.47
C GLY A 19 -9.79 -5.57 4.18
N GLY A 20 -9.35 -6.04 3.01
CA GLY A 20 -9.85 -5.62 1.71
C GLY A 20 -9.44 -4.19 1.32
N GLU A 21 -10.11 -3.66 0.29
CA GLU A 21 -9.75 -2.39 -0.35
C GLU A 21 -9.80 -1.19 0.62
N LEU A 22 -10.79 -1.14 1.52
CA LEU A 22 -10.89 -0.03 2.49
C LEU A 22 -9.73 -0.03 3.49
N ALA A 23 -9.28 -1.21 3.96
CA ALA A 23 -8.12 -1.29 4.84
C ALA A 23 -6.84 -0.83 4.13
N ALA A 24 -6.65 -1.23 2.87
CA ALA A 24 -5.54 -0.77 2.04
C ALA A 24 -5.56 0.76 1.81
N VAL A 25 -6.74 1.36 1.64
CA VAL A 25 -6.90 2.82 1.51
C VAL A 25 -6.53 3.54 2.81
N VAL A 26 -6.97 3.02 3.95
CA VAL A 26 -6.61 3.58 5.26
C VAL A 26 -5.09 3.51 5.48
N GLU A 27 -4.48 2.37 5.15
CA GLU A 27 -3.03 2.18 5.27
C GLU A 27 -2.26 3.11 4.32
N LEU A 28 -2.72 3.28 3.07
CA LEU A 28 -2.13 4.24 2.13
C LEU A 28 -2.15 5.67 2.71
N ARG A 29 -3.28 6.12 3.27
CA ARG A 29 -3.40 7.46 3.86
C ARG A 29 -2.58 7.60 5.15
N ARG A 30 -2.32 6.50 5.85
CA ARG A 30 -1.41 6.47 7.01
C ARG A 30 0.03 6.72 6.57
N LEU A 31 0.48 6.05 5.51
CA LEU A 31 1.83 6.17 4.94
C LEU A 31 2.03 7.53 4.25
N PHE A 32 1.05 7.96 3.45
CA PHE A 32 1.10 9.18 2.67
C PHE A 32 0.09 10.22 3.18
N ARG A 33 0.48 10.97 4.22
CA ARG A 33 -0.36 11.99 4.87
C ARG A 33 -0.85 13.13 3.94
N GLY A 34 -0.28 13.25 2.73
CA GLY A 34 -0.71 14.21 1.72
C GLY A 34 -1.93 13.77 0.90
N ILE A 35 -2.36 12.51 0.97
CA ILE A 35 -3.52 12.00 0.22
C ILE A 35 -4.79 12.18 1.07
N GLN A 36 -5.60 13.18 0.71
CA GLN A 36 -6.84 13.52 1.43
C GLN A 36 -8.11 13.05 0.72
N ASP A 37 -8.08 12.92 -0.61
CA ASP A 37 -9.20 12.42 -1.40
C ASP A 37 -9.25 10.89 -1.38
N ASN A 38 -10.38 10.33 -0.94
CA ASN A 38 -10.62 8.90 -0.91
C ASN A 38 -10.65 8.27 -2.31
N THR A 39 -11.15 9.00 -3.31
CA THR A 39 -11.22 8.50 -4.69
C THR A 39 -9.83 8.37 -5.28
N GLU A 40 -8.97 9.36 -5.03
CA GLU A 40 -7.56 9.32 -5.39
C GLU A 40 -6.84 8.18 -4.66
N ALA A 41 -7.04 8.06 -3.34
CA ALA A 41 -6.43 7.02 -2.53
C ALA A 41 -6.79 5.61 -3.04
N GLN A 42 -8.06 5.37 -3.38
CA GLN A 42 -8.51 4.10 -3.94
C GLN A 42 -7.86 3.82 -5.29
N ARG A 43 -7.73 4.82 -6.16
CA ARG A 43 -7.05 4.65 -7.46
C ARG A 43 -5.59 4.28 -7.29
N VAL A 44 -4.89 4.94 -6.37
CA VAL A 44 -3.49 4.64 -6.03
C VAL A 44 -3.36 3.22 -5.47
N VAL A 45 -4.22 2.81 -4.54
CA VAL A 45 -4.23 1.44 -4.00
C VAL A 45 -4.35 0.43 -5.13
N ARG A 46 -5.33 0.60 -6.04
CA ARG A 46 -5.50 -0.32 -7.18
C ARG A 46 -4.27 -0.38 -8.06
N THR A 47 -3.63 0.76 -8.34
CA THR A 47 -2.37 0.79 -9.10
C THR A 47 -1.27 0.01 -8.39
N ILE A 48 -1.08 0.22 -7.09
CA ILE A 48 -0.05 -0.48 -6.30
C ILE A 48 -0.32 -1.98 -6.26
N LEU A 49 -1.58 -2.42 -6.13
CA LEU A 49 -1.95 -3.84 -6.12
C LEU A 49 -1.67 -4.55 -7.46
N THR A 50 -1.45 -3.83 -8.55
CA THR A 50 -1.00 -4.41 -9.82
C THR A 50 0.51 -4.63 -9.87
N TRP A 51 1.27 -4.03 -8.95
CA TRP A 51 2.71 -4.20 -8.88
C TRP A 51 3.06 -5.54 -8.24
N ARG A 52 4.28 -6.02 -8.52
CA ARG A 52 4.77 -7.26 -7.91
C ARG A 52 4.88 -7.04 -6.40
N ARG A 53 4.24 -7.92 -5.63
CA ARG A 53 4.43 -7.98 -4.17
C ARG A 53 5.91 -8.25 -3.85
N PRO A 54 6.59 -7.36 -3.11
CA PRO A 54 7.96 -7.58 -2.67
C PRO A 54 8.05 -8.79 -1.75
N ALA A 55 9.16 -9.53 -1.84
CA ALA A 55 9.41 -10.61 -0.90
C ALA A 55 9.44 -10.06 0.55
N PRO A 56 9.07 -10.87 1.55
CA PRO A 56 9.36 -10.52 2.93
C PRO A 56 10.88 -10.26 3.07
N PRO A 57 11.30 -9.37 3.97
CA PRO A 57 12.72 -9.21 4.23
C PRO A 57 13.24 -10.58 4.66
N SER A 58 14.34 -11.03 4.05
CA SER A 58 15.01 -12.23 4.54
C SER A 58 15.53 -11.88 5.92
N ASP A 59 14.91 -12.46 6.97
CA ASP A 59 15.55 -12.53 8.27
C ASP A 59 16.79 -13.41 8.08
N ALA A 60 17.91 -12.78 7.71
CA ALA A 60 19.22 -13.40 7.83
C ALA A 60 19.52 -13.46 9.33
N ALA A 61 19.12 -14.58 9.94
CA ALA A 61 19.53 -15.01 11.26
C ALA A 61 21.03 -15.36 11.29
#